data_AF-A0A0B1SAH8-F1
#
_entry.id   AF-A0A0B1SAH8-F1
#
_cell.length_a   1.000
_cell.length_b   1.000
_cell.length_c   1.000
_cell.angle_alpha   90.00
_cell.angle_beta   90.00
_cell.angle_gamma   90.00
#
_symmetry.space_group_name_H-M   'P 1'
#
loop_
_entity.id
_entity.type
_entity.pdbx_description
1 polymer ?
#
loop_
_entity_poly.entity_id
_entity_poly.type
_entity_poly.pdbx_seq_one_letter_code
_entity_poly.pdbx_strand_id
1 'polypeptide(L)'
;KVVDIENYYADVTVATEEHPPEWKLLYSAKEEYNLTDLSPSSWNNLVKKIFENEKTAKKFFKNAFRVSEPLCDEICRSGILCSLRSGHHNMSLYCPDNYALPPPPDF
;
A
#
# COMPACT_ATOMS: atom_id res chain seq x y z
N LYS A 1 -22.16 1.32 1.22
CA LYS A 1 -21.11 2.18 0.60
C LYS A 1 -20.13 2.55 1.70
N VAL A 2 -18.83 2.39 1.47
CA VAL A 2 -17.79 2.85 2.42
C VAL A 2 -17.60 4.35 2.23
N VAL A 3 -17.55 5.11 3.33
CA VAL A 3 -17.45 6.59 3.30
C VAL A 3 -16.06 7.11 3.64
N ASP A 4 -15.32 6.38 4.47
CA ASP A 4 -13.89 6.54 4.72
C ASP A 4 -13.32 5.24 5.33
N ILE A 5 -11.99 5.12 5.41
CA ILE A 5 -11.28 4.04 6.09
C ILE A 5 -10.22 4.65 7.00
N GLU A 6 -10.35 4.44 8.30
CA GLU A 6 -9.35 4.84 9.30
C GLU A 6 -8.47 3.64 9.66
N ASN A 7 -7.17 3.86 9.68
CA ASN A 7 -6.19 2.87 10.08
C ASN A 7 -5.60 3.27 11.42
N TYR A 8 -5.64 2.36 12.40
CA TYR A 8 -5.02 2.56 13.70
C TYR A 8 -3.80 1.66 13.84
N TYR A 9 -2.85 2.09 14.66
CA TYR A 9 -1.65 1.32 15.00
C TYR A 9 -1.35 1.43 16.50
N ALA A 10 -0.61 0.46 17.01
CA ALA A 10 0.02 0.54 18.31
C ALA A 10 1.51 0.23 18.13
N ASP A 11 2.35 0.97 18.84
CA ASP A 11 3.79 0.75 18.79
C ASP A 11 4.18 -0.39 19.74
N VAL A 12 4.50 -1.53 19.16
CA VAL A 12 4.87 -2.74 19.91
C VAL A 12 6.24 -2.62 20.56
N THR A 13 7.08 -1.66 20.17
CA THR A 13 8.41 -1.47 20.75
C THR A 13 8.36 -0.83 22.13
N VAL A 14 7.26 -0.13 22.46
CA VAL A 14 7.05 0.54 23.75
C VAL A 14 6.00 -0.14 24.63
N ALA A 15 5.25 -1.11 24.08
CA ALA A 15 4.24 -1.85 24.83
C ALA A 15 4.86 -2.96 25.70
N THR A 16 4.44 -3.04 26.97
CA THR A 16 4.81 -4.10 27.92
C THR A 16 3.57 -4.65 28.63
N GLU A 17 3.74 -5.64 29.52
CA GLU A 17 2.62 -6.17 30.32
C GLU A 17 2.03 -5.09 31.26
N GLU A 18 2.90 -4.26 31.84
CA GLU A 18 2.52 -3.14 32.71
C GLU A 18 2.06 -1.90 31.93
N HIS A 19 2.52 -1.75 30.68
CA HIS A 19 2.18 -0.65 29.78
C HIS A 19 1.53 -1.20 28.50
N PRO A 20 0.23 -1.53 28.54
CA PRO A 20 -0.45 -2.15 27.41
C PRO A 20 -0.43 -1.24 26.17
N PRO A 21 -0.55 -1.81 24.96
CA PRO A 21 -0.45 -1.06 23.71
C PRO A 21 -1.53 0.04 23.60
N GLU A 22 -1.08 1.27 23.37
CA GLU A 22 -1.96 2.40 23.06
C GLU A 22 -2.23 2.48 21.56
N TRP A 23 -3.51 2.39 21.19
CA TRP A 23 -3.95 2.54 19.80
C TRP A 23 -4.08 4.00 19.40
N LYS A 24 -3.41 4.38 18.32
CA LYS A 24 -3.38 5.74 17.78
C LYS A 24 -3.82 5.72 16.33
N LEU A 25 -4.54 6.76 15.91
CA LEU A 25 -4.90 6.93 14.51
C LEU A 25 -3.62 7.10 13.70
N LEU A 26 -3.39 6.19 12.75
CA LEU A 26 -2.29 6.30 11.79
C LEU A 26 -2.68 7.27 10.68
N TYR A 27 -3.81 7.00 10.01
CA TYR A 27 -4.34 7.84 8.93
C TYR A 27 -5.80 7.52 8.56
N SER A 28 -6.53 8.51 8.04
CA SER A 28 -7.73 8.32 7.21
C SER A 28 -7.32 8.20 5.74
N ALA A 29 -7.90 7.26 5.00
CA ALA A 29 -7.61 7.08 3.58
C ALA A 29 -7.93 8.33 2.75
N LYS A 30 -9.03 9.03 3.08
CA LYS A 30 -9.39 10.28 2.39
C LYS A 30 -8.41 11.39 2.68
N GLU A 31 -8.03 11.59 3.93
CA GLU A 31 -7.10 12.65 4.32
C GLU A 31 -5.70 12.38 3.76
N GLU A 32 -5.21 11.15 3.90
CA GLU A 32 -3.84 10.79 3.57
C GLU A 32 -3.54 10.88 2.08
N TYR A 33 -4.50 10.49 1.25
CA TYR A 33 -4.37 10.45 -0.20
C TYR A 33 -5.20 11.52 -0.92
N ASN A 34 -5.79 12.47 -0.18
CA ASN A 34 -6.66 13.52 -0.70
C ASN A 34 -7.79 12.97 -1.60
N LEU A 35 -8.49 11.92 -1.13
CA LEU A 35 -9.61 11.33 -1.85
C LEU A 35 -10.93 12.01 -1.48
N THR A 36 -11.72 12.37 -2.48
CA THR A 36 -13.07 12.93 -2.29
C THR A 36 -14.07 11.85 -1.87
N ASP A 37 -13.91 10.63 -2.39
CA ASP A 37 -14.67 9.44 -2.05
C ASP A 37 -13.81 8.17 -2.18
N LEU A 38 -14.37 7.03 -1.75
CA LEU A 38 -13.75 5.72 -1.86
C LEU A 38 -14.36 4.86 -2.98
N SER A 39 -14.79 5.48 -4.07
CA SER A 39 -15.27 4.74 -5.25
C SER A 39 -14.14 3.94 -5.92
N PRO A 40 -14.45 2.89 -6.69
CA PRO A 40 -13.45 2.16 -7.46
C PRO A 40 -12.61 3.08 -8.38
N SER A 41 -13.23 4.11 -8.96
CA SER A 41 -12.55 5.09 -9.81
C SER A 41 -11.54 5.94 -9.03
N SER A 42 -11.88 6.39 -7.82
CA SER A 42 -10.96 7.13 -6.94
C SER A 42 -9.75 6.28 -6.53
N TRP A 43 -9.97 5.01 -6.17
CA TRP A 43 -8.88 4.06 -5.89
C TRP A 43 -8.00 3.80 -7.10
N ASN A 44 -8.59 3.56 -8.28
CA ASN A 44 -7.82 3.36 -9.51
C ASN A 44 -6.96 4.58 -9.87
N ASN A 45 -7.47 5.80 -9.65
CA ASN A 45 -6.70 7.03 -9.83
C ASN A 45 -5.55 7.17 -8.81
N LEU A 46 -5.77 6.78 -7.56
CA LEU A 46 -4.70 6.72 -6.57
C LEU A 46 -3.63 5.71 -6.98
N VAL A 47 -4.02 4.51 -7.43
CA VAL A 47 -3.06 3.50 -7.92
C VAL A 47 -2.21 4.09 -9.05
N LYS A 48 -2.79 4.74 -10.07
CA LYS A 48 -2.00 5.41 -11.11
C LYS A 48 -1.00 6.42 -10.54
N LYS A 49 -1.41 7.25 -9.59
CA LYS A 49 -0.51 8.21 -8.92
C LYS A 49 0.60 7.52 -8.14
N ILE A 50 0.36 6.37 -7.52
CA ILE A 50 1.39 5.59 -6.83
C ILE A 50 2.48 5.15 -7.83
N PHE A 51 2.09 4.74 -9.05
CA PHE A 51 3.02 4.35 -10.10
C PHE A 51 3.81 5.55 -10.67
N GLU A 52 3.18 6.72 -10.79
CA GLU A 52 3.76 7.89 -11.48
C GLU A 52 4.48 8.88 -10.55
N ASN A 53 4.22 8.83 -9.24
CA ASN A 53 4.69 9.84 -8.28
C ASN A 53 5.41 9.22 -7.08
N GLU A 54 6.73 9.43 -7.01
CA GLU A 54 7.60 8.88 -5.96
C GLU A 54 7.15 9.25 -4.54
N LYS A 55 6.68 10.49 -4.32
CA LYS A 55 6.21 10.94 -3.00
C LYS A 55 4.96 10.17 -2.56
N THR A 56 4.05 9.91 -3.49
CA THR A 56 2.84 9.12 -3.25
C THR A 56 3.19 7.65 -3.02
N ALA A 57 4.13 7.10 -3.79
CA ALA A 57 4.64 5.74 -3.59
C ALA A 57 5.29 5.56 -2.21
N LYS A 58 6.19 6.45 -1.81
CA LYS A 58 6.83 6.43 -0.47
C LYS A 58 5.79 6.45 0.64
N LYS A 59 4.79 7.31 0.51
CA LYS A 59 3.67 7.41 1.45
C LYS A 59 2.87 6.09 1.50
N PHE A 60 2.52 5.52 0.35
CA PHE A 60 1.84 4.22 0.26
C PHE A 60 2.64 3.11 0.94
N PHE A 61 3.92 2.94 0.63
CA PHE A 61 4.73 1.88 1.23
C PHE A 61 4.90 2.04 2.74
N LYS A 62 5.09 3.28 3.23
CA LYS A 62 5.10 3.55 4.68
C LYS A 62 3.83 3.05 5.36
N ASN A 63 2.66 3.33 4.76
CA ASN A 63 1.37 2.92 5.30
C ASN A 63 1.10 1.42 5.16
N ALA A 64 1.59 0.79 4.09
CA ALA A 64 1.45 -0.64 3.83
C ALA A 64 2.28 -1.48 4.81
N PHE A 65 3.53 -1.09 5.04
CA PHE A 65 4.44 -1.84 5.90
C PHE A 65 4.31 -1.51 7.39
N ARG A 66 3.80 -0.31 7.73
CA ARG A 66 3.62 0.15 9.12
C ARG A 66 4.90 0.06 9.97
N VAL A 67 6.06 0.21 9.33
CA VAL A 67 7.39 0.27 9.94
C VAL A 67 8.19 1.39 9.26
N SER A 68 9.15 1.97 9.97
CA SER A 68 9.99 3.05 9.44
C SER A 68 10.86 2.61 8.27
N GLU A 69 11.44 1.40 8.34
CA GLU A 69 12.41 0.87 7.39
C GLU A 69 12.04 -0.56 6.97
N PRO A 70 11.11 -0.72 6.01
CA PRO A 70 10.73 -2.05 5.53
C PRO A 70 11.85 -2.68 4.70
N LEU A 71 12.12 -3.96 4.96
CA LEU A 71 12.95 -4.80 4.09
C LEU A 71 12.16 -5.18 2.82
N CYS A 72 12.04 -4.23 1.90
CA CYS A 72 11.35 -4.41 0.62
C CYS A 72 12.11 -3.67 -0.48
N ASP A 73 12.83 -4.44 -1.28
CA ASP A 73 13.58 -3.98 -2.45
C ASP A 73 12.65 -3.69 -3.64
N GLU A 74 13.23 -3.34 -4.78
CA GLU A 74 12.48 -2.99 -5.99
C GLU A 74 11.62 -4.16 -6.53
N ILE A 75 12.05 -5.40 -6.35
CA ILE A 75 11.30 -6.59 -6.75
C ILE A 75 10.05 -6.73 -5.89
N CYS A 76 10.22 -6.64 -4.57
CA CYS A 76 9.11 -6.65 -3.61
C CYS A 76 8.12 -5.51 -3.87
N ARG A 77 8.61 -4.28 -4.08
CA ARG A 77 7.77 -3.11 -4.38
C ARG A 77 6.96 -3.31 -5.64
N SER A 78 7.59 -3.80 -6.71
CA SER A 78 6.94 -4.08 -7.98
C SER A 78 5.83 -5.12 -7.83
N GLY A 79 6.08 -6.19 -7.08
CA GLY A 79 5.06 -7.21 -6.77
C GLY A 79 3.84 -6.65 -6.04
N ILE A 80 4.06 -5.77 -5.05
CA ILE A 80 2.96 -5.10 -4.33
C ILE A 80 2.17 -4.21 -5.29
N LEU A 81 2.86 -3.39 -6.09
CA LEU A 81 2.22 -2.50 -7.04
C LEU A 81 1.40 -3.26 -8.09
N CYS A 82 1.92 -4.37 -8.62
CA CYS A 82 1.16 -5.26 -9.49
C CYS A 82 -0.12 -5.76 -8.80
N SER A 83 -0.02 -6.21 -7.55
CA SER A 83 -1.17 -6.78 -6.81
C SER A 83 -2.30 -5.77 -6.59
N LEU A 84 -2.02 -4.47 -6.54
CA LEU A 84 -3.05 -3.42 -6.43
C LEU A 84 -4.03 -3.41 -7.63
N ARG A 85 -3.63 -3.97 -8.78
CA ARG A 85 -4.45 -4.04 -10.00
C ARG A 85 -5.01 -5.43 -10.26
N SER A 86 -4.67 -6.40 -9.42
CA SER A 86 -4.98 -7.81 -9.64
C SER A 86 -6.29 -8.22 -9.03
N GLY A 87 -7.39 -7.79 -9.67
CA GLY A 87 -8.74 -8.30 -9.39
C GLY A 87 -9.02 -9.67 -10.03
N HIS A 88 -8.03 -10.29 -10.67
CA HIS A 88 -8.15 -11.54 -11.41
C HIS A 88 -6.83 -12.33 -11.30
N HIS A 89 -6.90 -13.67 -11.40
CA HIS A 89 -5.73 -14.55 -11.23
C HIS A 89 -4.63 -14.33 -12.27
N ASN A 90 -4.99 -13.83 -13.47
CA ASN A 90 -4.04 -13.51 -14.51
C ASN A 90 -3.40 -12.12 -14.29
N MET A 91 -2.23 -12.13 -13.65
CA MET A 91 -1.45 -10.95 -13.26
C MET A 91 -0.90 -10.15 -14.46
N SER A 92 -0.60 -10.83 -15.57
CA SER A 92 0.01 -10.18 -16.75
C SER A 92 -0.93 -9.26 -17.51
N LEU A 93 -2.25 -9.37 -17.26
CA LEU A 93 -3.23 -8.47 -17.87
C LEU A 93 -3.26 -7.07 -17.22
N TYR A 94 -2.81 -6.94 -15.98
CA TYR A 94 -3.12 -5.76 -15.15
C TYR A 94 -1.89 -5.06 -14.59
N CYS A 95 -0.73 -5.71 -14.51
CA CYS A 95 0.52 -5.05 -14.13
C CYS A 95 1.16 -4.34 -15.34
N PRO A 96 1.57 -3.06 -15.22
CA PRO A 96 2.35 -2.39 -16.26
C PRO A 96 3.69 -3.08 -16.52
N ASP A 97 4.15 -3.08 -17.78
CA ASP A 97 5.38 -3.77 -18.22
C ASP A 97 6.63 -3.36 -17.43
N ASN A 98 6.72 -2.10 -17.00
CA ASN A 98 7.85 -1.58 -16.24
C ASN A 98 7.92 -2.06 -14.77
N TYR A 99 6.85 -2.70 -14.28
CA TYR A 99 6.79 -3.34 -12.96
C TYR A 99 6.56 -4.85 -13.05
N ALA A 100 6.35 -5.38 -14.26
CA ALA A 100 6.22 -6.82 -14.45
C ALA A 100 7.56 -7.49 -14.10
N LEU A 101 7.50 -8.46 -13.18
CA LEU A 101 8.67 -9.26 -12.87
C LEU A 101 9.10 -10.04 -14.11
N PRO A 102 10.42 -10.20 -14.36
CA PRO A 102 10.88 -11.09 -15.42
C PRO A 102 10.32 -12.49 -15.17
N PRO A 103 10.06 -13.28 -16.23
CA PRO A 103 9.65 -14.67 -16.06
C PRO A 103 10.69 -15.39 -15.19
N PRO A 104 10.26 -16.31 -14.31
CA PRO A 104 11.20 -17.11 -13.54
C PRO A 104 12.17 -17.81 -14.52
N PRO A 105 13.47 -17.92 -14.17
CA PRO A 105 14.43 -18.62 -15.03
C PRO A 105 13.96 -20.06 -15.25
N ASP A 106 14.07 -20.52 -16.49
CA ASP A 106 13.73 -21.90 -16.87
C ASP A 106 14.54 -22.89 -16.01
N PHE A 107 13.85 -23.85 -15.40
CA PHE A 107 14.44 -24.97 -14.67
C PHE A 107 14.83 -26.10 -15.62
#